data_AF-A1DNM3-F1
#
_entry.id   AF-A1DNM3-F1
#
_cell.length_a   1.000
_cell.length_b   1.000
_cell.length_c   1.000
_cell.angle_alpha   90.00
_cell.angle_beta   90.00
_cell.angle_gamma   90.00
#
_symmetry.space_group_name_H-M   'P 1'
#
loop_
_entity.id
_entity.type
_entity.pdbx_description
1 polymer ?
#
loop_
_entity_poly.entity_id
_entity_poly.type
_entity_poly.pdbx_seq_one_letter_code
_entity_poly.pdbx_strand_id
1 'polypeptide(L)'
;MAVYITDHSTSVLKTHSWRTASNSATYLLPHITPTSKILDIGCGPGSISVDFARRANQGHVTGIENVPDPLDQARHLATSQGVTNIDFRLGDIHALDFPDNTFDIVHVHQVLQHIADPVKALCEMRRLVKSGGIVAARESAAMIWYPENRGIDRWLEMTQQMGKAKGGNPHPGRYIHVWAEEAGFDRANIKKSTGSWCFSSPEERQYWGGSMGERVRSSGLAKTAVEEGYATKEELENISEGWKEFVDDEQAWFGLLHGEILCWK
;
A
#
# COMPACT_ATOMS: atom_id res chain seq x y z
N MET A 1 6.08 18.48 -7.10
CA MET A 1 4.84 18.07 -6.41
C MET A 1 4.20 16.98 -7.25
N ALA A 2 4.08 15.76 -6.73
CA ALA A 2 3.36 14.70 -7.43
C ALA A 2 1.85 14.98 -7.33
N VAL A 3 1.17 15.17 -8.46
CA VAL A 3 -0.29 15.32 -8.50
C VAL A 3 -0.88 13.92 -8.48
N TYR A 4 -1.39 13.49 -7.32
CA TYR A 4 -2.12 12.24 -7.20
C TYR A 4 -3.51 12.38 -7.81
N ILE A 5 -3.94 11.33 -8.51
CA ILE A 5 -5.21 11.26 -9.22
C ILE A 5 -5.91 10.00 -8.75
N THR A 6 -6.18 9.96 -7.46
CA THR A 6 -7.18 9.08 -6.88
C THR A 6 -7.93 9.96 -5.91
N ASP A 7 -9.11 10.40 -6.34
CA ASP A 7 -10.10 11.06 -5.50
C ASP A 7 -10.33 10.19 -4.25
N HIS A 8 -10.25 10.79 -3.06
CA HIS A 8 -10.41 10.13 -1.75
C HIS A 8 -11.89 9.81 -1.49
N SER A 9 -12.58 9.24 -2.49
CA SER A 9 -13.94 8.73 -2.34
C SER A 9 -13.96 7.66 -1.25
N THR A 10 -15.10 7.53 -0.56
CA THR A 10 -15.35 6.48 0.45
C THR A 10 -14.94 5.08 -0.02
N SER A 11 -14.97 4.82 -1.33
CA SER A 11 -14.50 3.58 -1.97
C SER A 11 -12.98 3.35 -1.90
N VAL A 12 -12.15 4.40 -1.90
CA VAL A 12 -10.70 4.29 -1.69
C VAL A 12 -10.40 3.95 -0.24
N LEU A 13 -11.00 4.67 0.71
CA LEU A 13 -10.84 4.41 2.13
C LEU A 13 -11.34 3.00 2.52
N LYS A 14 -12.43 2.54 1.89
CA LYS A 14 -12.99 1.21 2.11
C LYS A 14 -11.99 0.11 1.81
N THR A 15 -11.15 0.18 0.74
CA THR A 15 -10.15 -0.88 0.44
C THR A 15 -8.97 -0.91 1.42
N HIS A 16 -8.65 0.24 2.01
CA HIS A 16 -7.48 0.37 2.88
C HIS A 16 -7.78 -0.18 4.28
N SER A 17 -9.03 -0.12 4.75
CA SER A 17 -9.42 -0.59 6.08
C SER A 17 -9.56 -2.12 6.24
N TRP A 18 -9.57 -2.90 5.16
CA TRP A 18 -9.55 -4.39 5.23
C TRP A 18 -8.15 -4.94 5.45
N ARG A 19 -7.12 -4.13 5.18
CA ARG A 19 -5.74 -4.53 5.40
C ARG A 19 -5.50 -4.63 6.91
N THR A 20 -5.04 -5.78 7.35
CA THR A 20 -4.61 -6.06 8.71
C THR A 20 -3.15 -6.46 8.69
N ALA A 21 -2.50 -6.49 9.85
CA ALA A 21 -1.15 -7.03 9.90
C ALA A 21 -1.11 -8.52 9.49
N SER A 22 -2.19 -9.27 9.69
CA SER A 22 -2.29 -10.70 9.35
C SER A 22 -2.52 -11.01 7.87
N ASN A 23 -3.01 -10.07 7.06
CA ASN A 23 -3.14 -10.27 5.61
C ASN A 23 -2.14 -9.43 4.80
N SER A 24 -1.49 -8.43 5.42
CA SER A 24 -0.63 -7.48 4.73
C SER A 24 0.81 -7.44 5.24
N ALA A 25 1.09 -7.97 6.43
CA ALA A 25 2.41 -7.89 7.05
C ALA A 25 2.87 -9.20 7.70
N THR A 26 2.31 -10.35 7.30
CA THR A 26 2.60 -11.67 7.90
C THR A 26 4.09 -12.01 7.88
N TYR A 27 4.80 -11.60 6.83
CA TYR A 27 6.24 -11.78 6.70
C TYR A 27 7.05 -11.04 7.79
N LEU A 28 6.51 -9.95 8.34
CA LEU A 28 7.13 -9.14 9.40
C LEU A 28 6.70 -9.57 10.81
N LEU A 29 5.50 -10.14 10.97
CA LEU A 29 4.91 -10.45 12.28
C LEU A 29 5.83 -11.23 13.24
N PRO A 30 6.64 -12.22 12.81
CA PRO A 30 7.54 -12.96 13.70
C PRO A 30 8.65 -12.10 14.33
N HIS A 31 8.90 -10.91 13.78
CA HIS A 31 9.97 -10.02 14.23
C HIS A 31 9.49 -8.90 15.15
N ILE A 32 8.16 -8.74 15.31
CA ILE A 32 7.60 -7.75 16.21
C ILE A 32 7.60 -8.30 17.64
N THR A 33 8.34 -7.63 18.52
CA THR A 33 8.38 -7.92 19.95
C THR A 33 7.44 -7.01 20.74
N PRO A 34 7.05 -7.37 21.97
CA PRO A 34 6.27 -6.51 22.86
C PRO A 34 6.85 -5.10 23.03
N THR A 35 8.17 -4.94 22.95
CA THR A 35 8.88 -3.67 23.19
C THR A 35 9.27 -2.93 21.90
N SER A 36 8.88 -3.45 20.73
CA SER A 36 9.29 -2.86 19.44
C SER A 36 8.81 -1.42 19.29
N LYS A 37 9.71 -0.53 18.89
CA LYS A 37 9.38 0.80 18.40
C LYS A 37 9.28 0.76 16.87
N ILE A 38 8.08 1.00 16.34
CA ILE A 38 7.76 0.77 14.92
C ILE A 38 7.38 2.10 14.26
N LEU A 39 7.94 2.37 13.09
CA LEU A 39 7.49 3.42 12.18
C LEU A 39 6.73 2.78 11.02
N ASP A 40 5.47 3.16 10.82
CA ASP A 40 4.64 2.67 9.71
C ASP A 40 4.37 3.82 8.73
N ILE A 41 4.99 3.76 7.55
CA ILE A 41 4.96 4.85 6.56
C ILE A 41 3.88 4.57 5.51
N GLY A 42 3.04 5.57 5.24
CA GLY A 42 1.80 5.42 4.47
C GLY A 42 0.75 4.64 5.25
N CYS A 43 0.55 5.01 6.51
CA CYS A 43 -0.32 4.27 7.42
C CYS A 43 -1.81 4.30 7.03
N GLY A 44 -2.22 5.24 6.17
CA GLY A 44 -3.59 5.39 5.71
C GLY A 44 -4.59 5.43 6.88
N PRO A 45 -5.65 4.61 6.88
CA PRO A 45 -6.65 4.58 7.96
C PRO A 45 -6.16 3.86 9.23
N GLY A 46 -4.87 3.51 9.33
CA GLY A 46 -4.23 3.02 10.55
C GLY A 46 -4.50 1.55 10.91
N SER A 47 -5.16 0.76 10.07
CA SER A 47 -5.56 -0.61 10.40
C SER A 47 -4.37 -1.54 10.67
N ILE A 48 -3.33 -1.51 9.84
CA ILE A 48 -2.08 -2.25 10.07
C ILE A 48 -1.35 -1.69 11.30
N SER A 49 -1.27 -0.38 11.45
CA SER A 49 -0.56 0.29 12.54
C SER A 49 -1.15 -0.05 13.90
N VAL A 50 -2.49 -0.11 14.00
CA VAL A 50 -3.21 -0.51 15.22
C VAL A 50 -2.93 -1.98 15.58
N ASP A 51 -2.85 -2.88 14.60
CA ASP A 51 -2.46 -4.27 14.84
C ASP A 51 -1.00 -4.41 15.28
N PHE A 52 -0.10 -3.61 14.72
CA PHE A 52 1.29 -3.53 15.19
C PHE A 52 1.36 -3.04 16.64
N ALA A 53 0.59 -2.01 17.00
CA ALA A 53 0.58 -1.45 18.35
C ALA A 53 0.07 -2.46 19.39
N ARG A 54 -0.92 -3.29 19.05
CA ARG A 54 -1.36 -4.40 19.90
C ARG A 54 -0.26 -5.43 20.16
N ARG A 55 0.56 -5.72 19.15
CA ARG A 55 1.67 -6.69 19.27
C ARG A 55 2.83 -6.10 20.05
N ALA A 56 3.15 -4.82 19.81
CA ALA A 56 4.15 -4.05 20.53
C ALA A 56 3.56 -3.36 21.78
N ASN A 57 2.84 -4.10 22.62
CA ASN A 57 2.05 -3.55 23.74
C ASN A 57 2.85 -2.87 24.86
N GLN A 58 4.18 -3.02 24.88
CA GLN A 58 5.14 -2.32 25.74
C GLN A 58 6.07 -1.39 24.96
N GLY A 59 5.89 -1.33 23.63
CA GLY A 59 6.59 -0.48 22.70
C GLY A 59 5.70 0.65 22.23
N HIS A 60 5.97 1.17 21.03
CA HIS A 60 5.26 2.32 20.48
C HIS A 60 5.23 2.27 18.97
N VAL A 61 4.09 2.62 18.37
CA VAL A 61 3.94 2.74 16.92
C VAL A 61 3.75 4.20 16.54
N THR A 62 4.48 4.66 15.54
CA THR A 62 4.23 5.97 14.91
C THR A 62 3.81 5.73 13.46
N GLY A 63 2.60 6.14 13.10
CA GLY A 63 2.09 6.12 11.73
C GLY A 63 2.34 7.45 11.02
N ILE A 64 2.85 7.40 9.79
CA ILE A 64 3.07 8.56 8.93
C ILE A 64 2.17 8.47 7.71
N GLU A 65 1.49 9.57 7.39
CA GLU A 65 0.75 9.73 6.13
C GLU A 65 1.13 11.06 5.47
N ASN A 66 1.15 11.12 4.14
CA ASN A 66 1.54 12.35 3.42
C ASN A 66 0.36 13.27 3.13
N VAL A 67 -0.86 12.80 3.38
CA VAL A 67 -2.11 13.56 3.27
C VAL A 67 -2.88 13.54 4.59
N PRO A 68 -3.58 14.63 4.95
CA PRO A 68 -4.24 14.73 6.25
C PRO A 68 -5.49 13.84 6.37
N ASP A 69 -6.22 13.62 5.28
CA ASP A 69 -7.57 13.05 5.29
C ASP A 69 -7.70 11.68 6.01
N PRO A 70 -6.79 10.69 5.82
CA PRO A 70 -6.92 9.39 6.48
C PRO A 70 -6.58 9.42 7.98
N LEU A 71 -5.90 10.46 8.47
CA LEU A 71 -5.35 10.49 9.82
C LEU A 71 -6.43 10.57 10.90
N ASP A 72 -7.54 11.27 10.64
CA ASP A 72 -8.65 11.34 11.60
C ASP A 72 -9.33 9.99 11.77
N GLN A 73 -9.48 9.23 10.68
CA GLN A 73 -9.96 7.86 10.72
C GLN A 73 -8.99 6.94 11.48
N ALA A 74 -7.69 7.09 11.26
CA ALA A 74 -6.66 6.32 11.96
C ALA A 74 -6.69 6.55 13.48
N ARG A 75 -6.80 7.81 13.91
CA ARG A 75 -6.95 8.19 15.32
C ARG A 75 -8.24 7.64 15.93
N HIS A 76 -9.36 7.75 15.20
CA HIS A 76 -10.63 7.20 15.65
C HIS A 76 -10.58 5.66 15.78
N LEU A 77 -9.93 4.97 14.84
CA LEU A 77 -9.75 3.52 14.89
C LEU A 77 -8.96 3.10 16.14
N ALA A 78 -7.82 3.74 16.40
CA ALA A 78 -7.03 3.46 17.61
C ALA A 78 -7.83 3.68 18.89
N THR A 79 -8.53 4.82 18.98
CA THR A 79 -9.36 5.19 20.15
C THR A 79 -10.50 4.19 20.37
N SER A 80 -11.26 3.88 19.32
CA SER A 80 -12.40 2.94 19.42
C SER A 80 -11.98 1.52 19.78
N GLN A 81 -10.70 1.18 19.57
CA GLN A 81 -10.12 -0.12 19.90
C GLN A 81 -9.30 -0.11 21.19
N GLY A 82 -9.27 1.01 21.93
CA GLY A 82 -8.56 1.15 23.19
C GLY A 82 -7.04 1.07 23.08
N VAL A 83 -6.48 1.32 21.89
CA VAL A 83 -5.03 1.26 21.64
C VAL A 83 -4.43 2.64 21.88
N THR A 84 -3.54 2.74 22.86
CA THR A 84 -2.99 4.03 23.35
C THR A 84 -1.50 4.23 23.08
N ASN A 85 -0.79 3.17 22.69
CA ASN A 85 0.65 3.18 22.37
C ASN A 85 0.92 3.44 20.88
N ILE A 86 0.15 4.36 20.30
CA ILE A 86 0.24 4.74 18.89
C ILE A 86 -0.02 6.23 18.69
N ASP A 87 0.73 6.87 17.80
CA ASP A 87 0.47 8.23 17.33
C ASP A 87 0.55 8.33 15.80
N PHE A 88 -0.19 9.28 15.22
CA PHE A 88 -0.29 9.48 13.78
C PHE A 88 0.07 10.91 13.39
N ARG A 89 0.99 11.06 12.43
CA ARG A 89 1.53 12.36 11.99
C ARG A 89 1.50 12.49 10.48
N LEU A 90 1.37 13.74 10.03
CA LEU A 90 1.61 14.11 8.64
C LEU A 90 3.13 14.10 8.38
N GLY A 91 3.59 13.51 7.27
CA GLY A 91 5.01 13.50 6.92
C GLY A 91 5.29 13.01 5.50
N ASP A 92 6.42 13.44 4.94
CA ASP A 92 6.92 12.98 3.64
C ASP A 92 7.99 11.89 3.86
N ILE A 93 7.78 10.72 3.26
CA ILE A 93 8.71 9.58 3.32
C ILE A 93 10.14 9.93 2.90
N HIS A 94 10.34 10.96 2.06
CA HIS A 94 11.67 11.34 1.60
C HIS A 94 12.46 12.20 2.60
N ALA A 95 11.82 12.72 3.65
CA ALA A 95 12.44 13.56 4.68
C ALA A 95 11.59 13.58 5.97
N LEU A 96 11.88 12.66 6.89
CA LEU A 96 11.14 12.53 8.15
C LEU A 96 11.94 13.11 9.31
N ASP A 97 11.27 13.95 10.11
CA ASP A 97 11.86 14.64 11.27
C ASP A 97 11.96 13.72 12.51
N PHE A 98 12.81 12.70 12.38
CA PHE A 98 13.21 11.82 13.46
C PHE A 98 14.73 11.66 13.50
N PRO A 99 15.33 11.45 14.68
CA PRO A 99 16.74 11.13 14.78
C PRO A 99 17.10 9.83 14.07
N ASP A 100 18.35 9.72 13.63
CA ASP A 100 18.92 8.47 13.14
C ASP A 100 18.79 7.35 14.18
N ASN A 101 18.69 6.09 13.73
CA ASN A 101 18.68 4.91 14.61
C ASN A 101 17.60 4.98 15.72
N THR A 102 16.39 5.42 15.37
CA THR A 102 15.30 5.60 16.33
C THR A 102 14.42 4.37 16.46
N PHE A 103 14.14 3.65 15.37
CA PHE A 103 13.12 2.61 15.32
C PHE A 103 13.75 1.21 15.25
N ASP A 104 13.11 0.24 15.90
CA ASP A 104 13.48 -1.17 15.77
C ASP A 104 13.01 -1.73 14.42
N ILE A 105 11.85 -1.24 13.95
CA ILE A 105 11.24 -1.62 12.67
C ILE A 105 10.75 -0.37 11.94
N VAL A 106 11.05 -0.26 10.65
CA VAL A 106 10.44 0.72 9.73
C VAL A 106 9.72 -0.04 8.62
N HIS A 107 8.42 0.13 8.52
CA HIS A 107 7.54 -0.61 7.61
C HIS A 107 6.94 0.33 6.55
N VAL A 108 6.79 -0.18 5.34
CA VAL A 108 6.07 0.48 4.24
C VAL A 108 5.26 -0.55 3.44
N HIS A 109 4.02 -0.22 3.09
CA HIS A 109 3.14 -1.13 2.37
C HIS A 109 2.34 -0.43 1.29
N GLN A 110 2.61 -0.78 0.02
CA GLN A 110 1.95 -0.21 -1.18
C GLN A 110 2.10 1.32 -1.30
N VAL A 111 3.28 1.85 -0.96
CA VAL A 111 3.59 3.29 -1.05
C VAL A 111 4.66 3.54 -2.11
N LEU A 112 5.69 2.69 -2.17
CA LEU A 112 6.83 2.87 -3.07
C LEU A 112 6.41 2.85 -4.54
N GLN A 113 5.27 2.19 -4.83
CA GLN A 113 4.64 2.19 -6.16
C GLN A 113 4.22 3.55 -6.69
N HIS A 114 4.02 4.51 -5.79
CA HIS A 114 3.42 5.79 -6.13
C HIS A 114 4.37 6.99 -6.04
N ILE A 115 5.61 6.78 -5.59
CA ILE A 115 6.62 7.84 -5.44
C ILE A 115 7.68 7.75 -6.55
N ALA A 116 8.26 8.90 -6.89
CA ALA A 116 9.23 9.00 -7.97
C ALA A 116 10.63 8.45 -7.60
N ASP A 117 10.99 8.46 -6.31
CA ASP A 117 12.33 8.07 -5.85
C ASP A 117 12.24 7.04 -4.70
N PRO A 118 11.94 5.76 -5.02
CA PRO A 118 11.84 4.71 -4.01
C PRO A 118 13.17 4.40 -3.34
N VAL A 119 14.30 4.67 -4.00
CA VAL A 119 15.65 4.48 -3.44
C VAL A 119 15.89 5.50 -2.33
N LYS A 120 15.59 6.79 -2.57
CA LYS A 120 15.70 7.82 -1.54
C LYS A 120 14.80 7.54 -0.34
N ALA A 121 13.57 7.05 -0.57
CA ALA A 121 12.69 6.61 0.50
C ALA A 121 13.32 5.49 1.33
N LEU A 122 13.90 4.46 0.69
CA LEU A 122 14.58 3.37 1.39
C LEU A 122 15.87 3.83 2.11
N CYS A 123 16.60 4.81 1.56
CA CYS A 123 17.73 5.45 2.25
C CYS A 123 17.28 6.11 3.55
N GLU A 124 16.15 6.83 3.51
CA GLU A 124 15.58 7.48 4.69
C GLU A 124 15.10 6.47 5.72
N MET A 125 14.40 5.41 5.28
CA MET A 125 14.01 4.29 6.17
C MET A 125 15.23 3.64 6.82
N ARG A 126 16.32 3.45 6.06
CA ARG A 126 17.60 2.92 6.56
C ARG A 126 18.26 3.87 7.56
N ARG A 127 18.20 5.19 7.37
CA ARG A 127 18.71 6.17 8.35
C ARG A 127 18.00 6.03 9.69
N LEU A 128 16.68 5.89 9.64
CA LEU A 128 15.79 5.86 10.80
C LEU A 128 15.81 4.56 11.60
N VAL A 129 16.04 3.42 10.94
CA VAL A 129 16.13 2.13 11.64
C VAL A 129 17.44 2.03 12.43
N LYS A 130 17.39 1.43 13.61
CA LYS A 130 18.57 1.11 14.43
C LYS A 130 19.48 0.10 13.73
N SER A 131 20.76 0.09 14.08
CA SER A 131 21.64 -1.05 13.79
C SER A 131 21.06 -2.34 14.41
N GLY A 132 20.99 -3.40 13.63
CA GLY A 132 20.30 -4.65 13.96
C GLY A 132 18.78 -4.62 13.75
N GLY A 133 18.19 -3.46 13.45
CA GLY A 133 16.77 -3.29 13.17
C GLY A 133 16.38 -3.64 11.73
N ILE A 134 15.08 -3.60 11.45
CA ILE A 134 14.51 -4.11 10.20
C ILE A 134 13.80 -3.01 9.41
N VAL A 135 14.14 -2.89 8.13
CA VAL A 135 13.28 -2.23 7.12
C VAL A 135 12.45 -3.29 6.41
N ALA A 136 11.14 -3.12 6.42
CA ALA A 136 10.18 -4.04 5.83
C ALA A 136 9.38 -3.34 4.74
N ALA A 137 9.30 -3.93 3.54
CA ALA A 137 8.49 -3.40 2.46
C ALA A 137 7.69 -4.50 1.78
N ARG A 138 6.43 -4.19 1.45
CA ARG A 138 5.56 -5.04 0.62
C ARG A 138 4.85 -4.21 -0.43
N GLU A 139 5.01 -4.61 -1.69
CA GLU A 139 4.55 -3.85 -2.85
C GLU A 139 3.88 -4.77 -3.88
N SER A 140 2.95 -4.24 -4.67
CA SER A 140 2.29 -5.01 -5.73
C SER A 140 3.28 -5.51 -6.78
N ALA A 141 3.11 -6.73 -7.28
CA ALA A 141 4.02 -7.35 -8.26
C ALA A 141 3.31 -7.78 -9.53
N ALA A 142 2.19 -8.49 -9.41
CA ALA A 142 1.39 -8.96 -10.55
C ALA A 142 -0.08 -9.11 -10.18
N MET A 143 -0.96 -8.94 -11.16
CA MET A 143 -2.41 -9.15 -11.05
C MET A 143 -2.82 -10.23 -12.03
N ILE A 144 -3.77 -11.08 -11.65
CA ILE A 144 -4.35 -12.13 -12.49
C ILE A 144 -5.80 -12.37 -12.07
N TRP A 145 -6.67 -12.77 -12.99
CA TRP A 145 -8.09 -12.99 -12.69
C TRP A 145 -8.70 -14.06 -13.59
N TYR A 146 -9.87 -14.53 -13.19
CA TYR A 146 -10.76 -15.38 -13.96
C TYR A 146 -12.21 -14.88 -13.80
N PRO A 147 -13.07 -14.99 -14.84
CA PRO A 147 -12.70 -15.28 -16.23
C PRO A 147 -11.89 -14.13 -16.84
N GLU A 148 -11.35 -14.31 -18.04
CA GLU A 148 -10.76 -13.21 -18.79
C GLU A 148 -11.81 -12.09 -18.97
N ASN A 149 -11.41 -10.84 -18.73
CA ASN A 149 -12.32 -9.70 -18.75
C ASN A 149 -11.63 -8.49 -19.36
N ARG A 150 -12.13 -8.05 -20.52
CA ARG A 150 -11.55 -6.94 -21.28
C ARG A 150 -11.61 -5.60 -20.55
N GLY A 151 -12.63 -5.38 -19.71
CA GLY A 151 -12.73 -4.18 -18.88
C GLY A 151 -11.64 -4.14 -17.82
N ILE A 152 -11.35 -5.27 -17.18
CA ILE A 152 -10.25 -5.39 -16.20
C ILE A 152 -8.88 -5.33 -16.89
N ASP A 153 -8.72 -5.92 -18.08
CA ASP A 153 -7.50 -5.77 -18.90
C ASP A 153 -7.23 -4.28 -19.18
N ARG A 154 -8.25 -3.58 -19.70
CA ARG A 154 -8.14 -2.16 -20.05
C ARG A 154 -7.88 -1.28 -18.83
N TRP A 155 -8.49 -1.62 -17.68
CA TRP A 155 -8.20 -0.98 -16.40
C TRP A 155 -6.73 -1.10 -16.00
N LEU A 156 -6.19 -2.32 -16.08
CA LEU A 156 -4.81 -2.58 -15.72
C LEU A 156 -3.87 -1.77 -16.64
N GLU A 157 -4.11 -1.78 -17.95
CA GLU A 157 -3.34 -1.01 -18.91
C GLU A 157 -3.36 0.50 -18.61
N MET A 158 -4.55 1.07 -18.42
CA MET A 158 -4.75 2.49 -18.14
C MET A 158 -4.01 2.91 -16.87
N THR A 159 -4.23 2.16 -15.78
CA THR A 159 -3.63 2.50 -14.47
C THR A 159 -2.11 2.37 -14.50
N GLN A 160 -1.55 1.42 -15.24
CA GLN A 160 -0.11 1.31 -15.45
C GLN A 160 0.46 2.50 -16.26
N GLN A 161 -0.22 2.94 -17.31
CA GLN A 161 0.20 4.10 -18.10
C GLN A 161 0.21 5.37 -17.25
N MET A 162 -0.89 5.63 -16.52
CA MET A 162 -1.00 6.76 -15.61
C MET A 162 0.06 6.72 -14.49
N GLY A 163 0.31 5.54 -13.92
CA GLY A 163 1.33 5.37 -12.89
C GLY A 163 2.74 5.71 -13.39
N LYS A 164 3.11 5.19 -14.57
CA LYS A 164 4.42 5.46 -15.21
C LYS A 164 4.59 6.95 -15.53
N ALA A 165 3.56 7.60 -16.06
CA ALA A 165 3.64 9.03 -16.43
C ALA A 165 3.94 9.95 -15.24
N LYS A 166 3.58 9.52 -14.02
CA LYS A 166 3.87 10.25 -12.78
C LYS A 166 5.20 9.90 -12.13
N GLY A 167 6.00 9.06 -12.77
CA GLY A 167 7.25 8.55 -12.21
C GLY A 167 7.09 7.38 -11.25
N GLY A 168 5.88 6.83 -11.09
CA GLY A 168 5.65 5.62 -10.31
C GLY A 168 6.10 4.35 -11.04
N ASN A 169 6.32 3.27 -10.31
CA ASN A 169 6.58 1.96 -10.88
C ASN A 169 5.32 1.09 -10.78
N PRO A 170 4.79 0.54 -11.89
CA PRO A 170 3.58 -0.27 -11.87
C PRO A 170 3.77 -1.68 -11.27
N HIS A 171 5.02 -2.16 -11.16
CA HIS A 171 5.32 -3.47 -10.57
C HIS A 171 6.47 -3.39 -9.55
N PRO A 172 6.34 -2.58 -8.50
CA PRO A 172 7.41 -2.28 -7.56
C PRO A 172 7.86 -3.51 -6.80
N GLY A 173 6.95 -4.44 -6.48
CA GLY A 173 7.27 -5.70 -5.81
C GLY A 173 8.30 -6.55 -6.56
N ARG A 174 8.48 -6.33 -7.87
CA ARG A 174 9.56 -6.97 -8.66
C ARG A 174 10.93 -6.35 -8.40
N TYR A 175 10.99 -5.10 -7.96
CA TYR A 175 12.20 -4.28 -7.87
C TYR A 175 12.58 -3.83 -6.45
N ILE A 176 11.69 -3.96 -5.46
CA ILE A 176 11.96 -3.47 -4.09
C ILE A 176 13.28 -3.97 -3.48
N HIS A 177 13.71 -5.20 -3.79
CA HIS A 177 15.00 -5.72 -3.32
C HIS A 177 16.19 -5.06 -4.01
N VAL A 178 16.06 -4.70 -5.29
CA VAL A 178 17.09 -3.97 -6.04
C VAL A 178 17.23 -2.56 -5.48
N TRP A 179 16.11 -1.88 -5.24
CA TRP A 179 16.11 -0.54 -4.63
C TRP A 179 16.67 -0.55 -3.20
N ALA A 180 16.45 -1.63 -2.45
CA ALA A 180 17.06 -1.78 -1.13
C ALA A 180 18.58 -1.92 -1.22
N GLU A 181 19.11 -2.67 -2.18
CA GLU A 181 20.56 -2.74 -2.44
C GLU A 181 21.12 -1.36 -2.83
N GLU A 182 20.46 -0.65 -3.73
CA GLU A 182 20.83 0.72 -4.14
C GLU A 182 20.77 1.72 -2.98
N ALA A 183 19.86 1.52 -2.02
CA ALA A 183 19.76 2.30 -0.79
C ALA A 183 20.83 1.95 0.27
N GLY A 184 21.74 1.03 -0.04
CA GLY A 184 22.89 0.68 0.81
C GLY A 184 22.62 -0.42 1.83
N PHE A 185 21.63 -1.28 1.61
CA PHE A 185 21.54 -2.57 2.30
C PHE A 185 22.46 -3.60 1.64
N ASP A 186 23.18 -4.38 2.44
CA ASP A 186 23.93 -5.52 1.93
C ASP A 186 22.96 -6.59 1.42
N ARG A 187 23.19 -7.11 0.21
CA ARG A 187 22.39 -8.19 -0.38
C ARG A 187 22.26 -9.40 0.55
N ALA A 188 23.29 -9.73 1.32
CA ALA A 188 23.27 -10.83 2.29
C ALA A 188 22.25 -10.60 3.43
N ASN A 189 21.90 -9.33 3.69
CA ASN A 189 20.96 -8.89 4.70
C ASN A 189 19.57 -8.57 4.13
N ILE A 190 19.26 -8.99 2.90
CA ILE A 190 17.93 -8.81 2.29
C ILE A 190 17.27 -10.18 2.13
N LYS A 191 16.27 -10.45 2.97
CA LYS A 191 15.38 -11.60 2.78
C LYS A 191 14.26 -11.20 1.84
N LYS A 192 14.05 -11.99 0.79
CA LYS A 192 12.97 -11.83 -0.18
C LYS A 192 11.90 -12.88 0.07
N SER A 193 10.64 -12.48 0.05
CA SER A 193 9.49 -13.37 0.04
C SER A 193 8.40 -12.84 -0.88
N THR A 194 7.30 -13.58 -0.97
CA THR A 194 6.11 -13.17 -1.69
C THR A 194 4.89 -13.50 -0.85
N GLY A 195 3.87 -12.65 -0.95
CA GLY A 195 2.55 -12.88 -0.41
C GLY A 195 1.50 -12.57 -1.46
N SER A 196 0.28 -13.07 -1.27
CA SER A 196 -0.82 -12.81 -2.20
C SER A 196 -2.10 -12.43 -1.49
N TRP A 197 -2.90 -11.61 -2.15
CA TRP A 197 -4.33 -11.51 -1.87
C TRP A 197 -5.08 -12.26 -2.95
N CYS A 198 -6.21 -12.85 -2.57
CA CYS A 198 -7.18 -13.43 -3.49
C CYS A 198 -8.55 -12.90 -3.06
N PHE A 199 -9.30 -12.35 -4.00
CA PHE A 199 -10.68 -11.93 -3.81
C PHE A 199 -11.56 -12.89 -4.59
N SER A 200 -12.26 -13.79 -3.88
CA SER A 200 -12.96 -14.93 -4.48
C SER A 200 -14.34 -15.19 -3.88
N SER A 201 -14.58 -14.81 -2.62
CA SER A 201 -15.92 -14.88 -2.04
C SER A 201 -16.83 -13.79 -2.64
N PRO A 202 -18.16 -13.95 -2.60
CA PRO A 202 -19.09 -12.89 -3.02
C PRO A 202 -18.81 -11.54 -2.35
N GLU A 203 -18.51 -11.54 -1.05
CA GLU A 203 -18.19 -10.34 -0.28
C GLU A 203 -16.85 -9.74 -0.70
N GLU A 204 -15.83 -10.57 -0.93
CA GLU A 204 -14.51 -10.13 -1.39
C GLU A 204 -14.56 -9.54 -2.79
N ARG A 205 -15.33 -10.15 -3.71
CA ARG A 205 -15.53 -9.63 -5.05
C ARG A 205 -16.28 -8.31 -5.01
N GLN A 206 -17.39 -8.23 -4.29
CA GLN A 206 -18.14 -6.98 -4.12
C GLN A 206 -17.27 -5.89 -3.49
N TYR A 207 -16.40 -6.25 -2.55
CA TYR A 207 -15.50 -5.34 -1.89
C TYR A 207 -14.44 -4.78 -2.83
N TRP A 208 -13.67 -5.65 -3.50
CA TRP A 208 -12.59 -5.26 -4.38
C TRP A 208 -13.11 -4.73 -5.71
N GLY A 209 -13.88 -5.53 -6.44
CA GLY A 209 -14.43 -5.21 -7.74
C GLY A 209 -15.37 -4.01 -7.70
N GLY A 210 -16.26 -3.96 -6.70
CA GLY A 210 -17.15 -2.80 -6.50
C GLY A 210 -16.36 -1.50 -6.28
N SER A 211 -15.29 -1.55 -5.46
CA SER A 211 -14.44 -0.38 -5.26
C SER A 211 -13.71 0.04 -6.54
N MET A 212 -13.18 -0.90 -7.32
CA MET A 212 -12.47 -0.59 -8.56
C MET A 212 -13.41 0.00 -9.62
N GLY A 213 -14.62 -0.55 -9.77
CA GLY A 213 -15.66 0.01 -10.63
C GLY A 213 -16.11 1.42 -10.23
N GLU A 214 -16.18 1.71 -8.93
CA GLU A 214 -16.46 3.07 -8.46
C GLU A 214 -15.29 4.03 -8.71
N ARG A 215 -14.04 3.60 -8.51
CA ARG A 215 -12.84 4.45 -8.69
C ARG A 215 -12.67 4.93 -10.11
N VAL A 216 -12.96 4.10 -11.10
CA VAL A 216 -12.85 4.52 -12.52
C VAL A 216 -13.86 5.58 -12.90
N ARG A 217 -14.91 5.75 -12.09
CA ARG A 217 -15.89 6.83 -12.18
C ARG A 217 -15.62 7.98 -11.19
N SER A 218 -14.61 7.86 -10.33
CA SER A 218 -14.27 8.91 -9.37
C SER A 218 -13.82 10.17 -10.10
N SER A 219 -14.24 11.33 -9.61
CA SER A 219 -14.11 12.59 -10.34
C SER A 219 -12.66 12.93 -10.65
N GLY A 220 -11.74 12.63 -9.73
CA GLY A 220 -10.30 12.80 -9.93
C GLY A 220 -9.75 11.87 -11.01
N LEU A 221 -9.88 10.55 -10.84
CA LEU A 221 -9.31 9.56 -11.76
C LEU A 221 -9.91 9.67 -13.16
N ALA A 222 -11.23 9.74 -13.24
CA ALA A 222 -11.94 9.86 -14.50
C ALA A 222 -11.56 11.14 -15.24
N LYS A 223 -11.50 12.29 -14.52
CA LYS A 223 -11.14 13.57 -15.13
C LYS A 223 -9.76 13.50 -15.76
N THR A 224 -8.75 13.04 -15.02
CA THR A 224 -7.41 13.05 -15.61
C THR A 224 -7.19 11.95 -16.63
N ALA A 225 -7.80 10.77 -16.47
CA ALA A 225 -7.74 9.75 -17.51
C ALA A 225 -8.22 10.30 -18.87
N VAL A 226 -9.26 11.14 -18.86
CA VAL A 226 -9.80 11.80 -20.06
C VAL A 226 -8.95 13.00 -20.50
N GLU A 227 -8.59 13.90 -19.59
CA GLU A 227 -7.86 15.14 -19.92
C GLU A 227 -6.44 14.87 -20.43
N GLU A 228 -5.76 13.86 -19.90
CA GLU A 228 -4.41 13.46 -20.34
C GLU A 228 -4.43 12.37 -21.43
N GLY A 229 -5.62 11.93 -21.88
CA GLY A 229 -5.76 11.04 -23.03
C GLY A 229 -5.43 9.57 -22.77
N TYR A 230 -5.46 9.11 -21.52
CA TYR A 230 -5.29 7.69 -21.18
C TYR A 230 -6.53 6.84 -21.41
N ALA A 231 -7.73 7.44 -21.39
CA ALA A 231 -8.99 6.78 -21.68
C ALA A 231 -10.08 7.77 -22.10
N THR A 232 -11.03 7.31 -22.91
CA THR A 232 -12.29 8.01 -23.18
C THR A 232 -13.30 7.76 -22.07
N LYS A 233 -14.36 8.60 -22.00
CA LYS A 233 -15.47 8.36 -21.07
C LYS A 233 -16.15 7.01 -21.31
N GLU A 234 -16.28 6.61 -22.57
CA GLU A 234 -16.86 5.31 -22.96
C GLU A 234 -16.00 4.15 -22.46
N GLU A 235 -14.67 4.24 -22.59
CA GLU A 235 -13.76 3.23 -22.03
C GLU A 235 -13.85 3.13 -20.51
N LEU A 236 -14.01 4.24 -19.80
CA LEU A 236 -14.19 4.23 -18.34
C LEU A 236 -15.48 3.51 -17.92
N GLU A 237 -16.58 3.70 -18.66
CA GLU A 237 -17.82 2.96 -18.42
C GLU A 237 -17.64 1.47 -18.73
N ASN A 238 -16.99 1.10 -19.83
CA ASN A 238 -16.69 -0.29 -20.17
C ASN A 238 -15.80 -0.97 -19.12
N ILE A 239 -14.82 -0.25 -18.57
CA ILE A 239 -14.01 -0.72 -17.44
C ILE A 239 -14.90 -0.96 -16.22
N SER A 240 -15.79 -0.02 -15.91
CA SER A 240 -16.68 -0.19 -14.76
C SER A 240 -17.63 -1.37 -14.93
N GLU A 241 -18.12 -1.63 -16.14
CA GLU A 241 -18.97 -2.78 -16.43
C GLU A 241 -18.17 -4.07 -16.29
N GLY A 242 -16.92 -4.13 -16.77
CA GLY A 242 -16.07 -5.31 -16.56
C GLY A 242 -15.82 -5.65 -15.09
N TRP A 243 -15.69 -4.63 -14.22
CA TRP A 243 -15.63 -4.85 -12.77
C TRP A 243 -16.96 -5.33 -12.18
N LYS A 244 -18.09 -4.90 -12.74
CA LYS A 244 -19.42 -5.37 -12.34
C LYS A 244 -19.62 -6.84 -12.77
N GLU A 245 -19.25 -7.19 -14.00
CA GLU A 245 -19.26 -8.58 -14.49
C GLU A 245 -18.43 -9.49 -13.57
N PHE A 246 -17.25 -9.05 -13.13
CA PHE A 246 -16.45 -9.76 -12.14
C PHE A 246 -17.15 -9.95 -10.79
N VAL A 247 -17.90 -8.95 -10.32
CA VAL A 247 -18.66 -9.04 -9.07
C VAL A 247 -19.79 -10.07 -9.18
N ASP A 248 -20.49 -10.04 -10.32
CA ASP A 248 -21.71 -10.83 -10.57
C ASP A 248 -21.41 -12.30 -10.96
N ASP A 249 -20.20 -12.61 -11.44
CA ASP A 249 -19.80 -13.98 -11.82
C ASP A 249 -19.43 -14.84 -10.59
N GLU A 250 -20.20 -15.90 -10.34
CA GLU A 250 -20.00 -16.83 -9.22
C GLU A 250 -18.66 -17.57 -9.21
N GLN A 251 -18.03 -17.77 -10.37
CA GLN A 251 -16.74 -18.46 -10.51
C GLN A 251 -15.55 -17.50 -10.50
N ALA A 252 -15.80 -16.19 -10.51
CA ALA A 252 -14.72 -15.23 -10.65
C ALA A 252 -13.81 -15.17 -9.43
N TRP A 253 -12.52 -14.89 -9.68
CA TRP A 253 -11.55 -14.58 -8.64
C TRP A 253 -10.48 -13.62 -9.16
N PHE A 254 -9.94 -12.79 -8.27
CA PHE A 254 -8.88 -11.82 -8.58
C PHE A 254 -7.70 -12.01 -7.63
N GLY A 255 -6.53 -12.33 -8.17
CA GLY A 255 -5.28 -12.50 -7.45
C GLY A 255 -4.36 -11.30 -7.59
N LEU A 256 -3.77 -10.87 -6.47
CA LEU A 256 -2.71 -9.87 -6.43
C LEU A 256 -1.48 -10.45 -5.74
N LEU A 257 -0.43 -10.70 -6.51
CA LEU A 257 0.88 -11.08 -6.01
C LEU A 257 1.62 -9.84 -5.51
N HIS A 258 2.30 -9.98 -4.37
CA HIS A 258 3.13 -8.96 -3.77
C HIS A 258 4.56 -9.47 -3.63
N GLY A 259 5.52 -8.59 -3.90
CA GLY A 259 6.90 -8.79 -3.47
C GLY A 259 7.07 -8.27 -2.05
N GLU A 260 7.86 -8.97 -1.24
CA GLU A 260 8.13 -8.64 0.16
C GLU A 260 9.62 -8.68 0.43
N ILE A 261 10.11 -7.74 1.23
CA ILE A 261 11.49 -7.74 1.73
C ILE A 261 11.54 -7.48 3.23
N LEU A 262 12.52 -8.12 3.88
CA LEU A 262 13.05 -7.72 5.18
C LEU A 262 14.54 -7.41 4.99
N CYS A 263 14.94 -6.19 5.34
CA CYS A 263 16.31 -5.71 5.24
C CYS A 263 16.85 -5.41 6.64
N TRP A 264 17.92 -6.09 7.05
CA TRP A 264 18.59 -5.79 8.33
C TRP A 264 19.70 -4.75 8.11
N LYS A 265 19.73 -3.72 8.97
CA LYS A 265 20.80 -2.70 9.00
C LYS A 265 21.94 -3.13 9.89
#